data_AF-A0AAW5QPF5-F1
#
_entry.id   AF-A0AAW5QPF5-F1
#
_cell.length_a   1.000
_cell.length_b   1.000
_cell.length_c   1.000
_cell.angle_alpha   90.00
_cell.angle_beta   90.00
_cell.angle_gamma   90.00
#
_symmetry.space_group_name_H-M   'P 1'
#
loop_
_entity.id
_entity.type
_entity.pdbx_description
1 polymer ?
#
loop_
_entity_poly.entity_id
_entity_poly.type
_entity_poly.pdbx_seq_one_letter_code
_entity_poly.pdbx_strand_id
1 'polypeptide(L)'
;MSLDDSESTPKVVLSYGLGEDSTAILLRWIADPTSRDFDLQDLAVVVAMTGSEWDSTRMAVEEHVLPQVSAARIRFIQVARGQRHVTTAGDGVVVLSDSRTPTRLYIEGGYSLYQEMTEAGTVPQSGGARL
;
A
#
# COMPACT_ATOMS: atom_id res chain seq x y z
N MET A 1 11.43 6.68 -6.53
CA MET A 1 11.19 7.82 -5.60
C MET A 1 11.79 7.44 -4.26
N SER A 2 12.20 8.38 -3.41
CA SER A 2 12.61 8.09 -2.03
C SER A 2 11.46 8.34 -1.06
N LEU A 3 11.52 7.76 0.14
CA LEU A 3 10.68 8.20 1.26
C LEU A 3 10.91 9.69 1.51
N ASP A 4 9.88 10.39 1.97
CA ASP A 4 10.03 11.75 2.48
C ASP A 4 10.56 11.68 3.91
N ASP A 5 11.87 11.90 4.05
CA ASP A 5 12.56 11.90 5.35
C ASP A 5 12.29 13.17 6.17
N SER A 6 11.60 14.17 5.60
CA SER A 6 11.18 15.38 6.34
C SER A 6 9.88 15.18 7.12
N GLU A 7 9.11 14.15 6.78
CA GLU A 7 7.90 13.77 7.48
C GLU A 7 8.21 13.22 8.88
N SER A 8 7.30 13.45 9.83
CA SER A 8 7.43 12.88 11.17
C SER A 8 7.42 11.35 11.13
N THR A 9 8.18 10.74 12.05
CA THR A 9 8.10 9.29 12.26
C THR A 9 6.67 8.95 12.72
N PRO A 10 5.96 8.05 12.01
CA PRO A 10 4.61 7.69 12.38
C PRO A 10 4.62 6.93 13.71
N LYS A 11 3.63 7.20 14.57
CA LYS A 11 3.43 6.44 15.81
C LYS A 11 2.64 5.16 15.55
N VAL A 12 1.79 5.18 14.52
CA VAL A 12 0.95 4.07 14.12
C VAL A 12 1.14 3.81 12.64
N VAL A 13 1.29 2.53 12.29
CA VAL A 13 1.41 2.07 10.90
C VAL A 13 0.30 1.08 10.61
N LEU A 14 -0.49 1.36 9.57
CA LEU A 14 -1.45 0.42 9.02
C LEU A 14 -0.86 -0.26 7.79
N SER A 15 -0.75 -1.58 7.81
CA SER A 15 -0.54 -2.36 6.59
C SER A 15 -1.87 -2.46 5.85
N TYR A 16 -1.97 -1.83 4.69
CA TYR A 16 -3.17 -1.81 3.88
C TYR A 16 -3.00 -2.75 2.68
N GLY A 17 -3.64 -3.92 2.75
CA GLY A 17 -3.50 -5.01 1.78
C GLY A 17 -4.53 -4.97 0.63
N LEU A 18 -5.28 -3.86 0.48
CA LEU A 18 -6.35 -3.70 -0.53
C LEU A 18 -7.54 -4.66 -0.38
N GLY A 19 -7.59 -5.43 0.72
CA GLY A 19 -8.69 -6.32 1.06
C GLY A 19 -9.76 -5.64 1.92
N GLU A 20 -10.89 -6.33 2.09
CA GLU A 20 -12.06 -5.86 2.85
C GLU A 20 -11.70 -5.37 4.25
N ASP A 21 -11.08 -6.21 5.07
CA ASP A 21 -10.79 -5.88 6.48
C ASP A 21 -9.91 -4.65 6.63
N SER A 22 -8.81 -4.59 5.84
CA SER A 22 -7.87 -3.48 5.88
C SER A 22 -8.48 -2.17 5.34
N THR A 23 -9.43 -2.27 4.40
CA THR A 23 -10.20 -1.12 3.92
C THR A 23 -11.18 -0.64 4.98
N ALA A 24 -11.92 -1.58 5.57
CA ALA A 24 -12.95 -1.29 6.56
C ALA A 24 -12.37 -0.59 7.80
N ILE A 25 -11.23 -1.08 8.32
CA ILE A 25 -10.58 -0.44 9.48
C ILE A 25 -10.05 0.96 9.15
N LEU A 26 -9.45 1.16 7.97
CA LEU A 26 -8.97 2.48 7.54
C LEU A 26 -10.12 3.48 7.46
N LEU A 27 -11.20 3.11 6.79
CA LEU A 27 -12.37 3.97 6.65
C LEU A 27 -13.06 4.21 7.99
N ARG A 28 -13.11 3.21 8.87
CA ARG A 28 -13.64 3.37 10.24
C ARG A 28 -12.81 4.36 11.05
N TRP A 29 -11.49 4.29 11.02
CA TRP A 29 -10.62 5.24 11.72
C TRP A 29 -10.75 6.67 11.21
N ILE A 30 -11.05 6.84 9.91
CA ILE A 30 -11.33 8.15 9.32
C ILE A 30 -12.69 8.67 9.80
N ALA A 31 -13.74 7.84 9.71
CA ALA A 31 -15.12 8.26 9.93
C ALA A 31 -15.52 8.36 11.41
N ASP A 32 -14.95 7.52 12.27
CA ASP A 32 -15.29 7.42 13.69
C ASP A 32 -14.03 7.63 14.56
N PRO A 33 -13.77 8.86 15.03
CA PRO A 33 -12.64 9.14 15.91
C PRO A 33 -12.66 8.35 17.22
N THR A 34 -13.80 7.85 17.68
CA THR A 34 -13.89 7.07 18.93
C THR A 34 -13.36 5.65 18.77
N SER A 35 -13.12 5.21 17.52
CA SER A 35 -12.56 3.90 17.19
C SER A 35 -11.02 3.84 17.26
N ARG A 36 -10.36 4.95 17.62
CA ARG A 36 -8.90 5.06 17.77
C ARG A 36 -8.52 6.00 18.90
N ASP A 37 -7.30 5.87 19.39
CA ASP A 37 -6.71 6.66 20.47
C ASP A 37 -5.49 7.52 20.02
N PHE A 38 -5.28 7.64 18.70
CA PHE A 38 -4.19 8.40 18.08
C PHE A 38 -4.73 9.38 17.04
N ASP A 39 -3.97 10.44 16.73
CA ASP A 39 -4.32 11.39 15.66
C ASP A 39 -4.00 10.84 14.26
N LEU A 40 -4.84 11.14 13.26
CA LEU A 40 -4.59 10.71 11.87
C LEU A 40 -3.28 11.28 11.27
N GLN A 41 -2.74 12.35 11.85
CA GLN A 41 -1.44 12.88 11.45
C GLN A 41 -0.26 12.00 11.89
N ASP A 42 -0.46 11.19 12.94
CA ASP A 42 0.51 10.21 13.43
C ASP A 42 0.41 8.84 12.72
N LEU A 43 -0.56 8.68 11.81
CA LEU A 43 -0.80 7.46 11.05
C LEU A 43 -0.07 7.49 9.71
N ALA A 44 0.68 6.43 9.44
CA ALA A 44 1.11 6.06 8.09
C ALA A 44 0.34 4.83 7.61
N VAL A 45 -0.19 4.90 6.39
CA VAL A 45 -0.79 3.77 5.69
C VAL A 45 0.19 3.27 4.65
N VAL A 46 0.61 2.02 4.74
CA VAL A 46 1.59 1.41 3.85
C VAL A 46 0.92 0.33 3.02
N VAL A 47 1.04 0.45 1.70
CA VAL A 47 0.60 -0.57 0.73
C VAL A 47 1.82 -1.15 0.06
N ALA A 48 1.95 -2.48 0.12
CA ALA A 48 3.01 -3.22 -0.56
C ALA A 48 2.45 -3.90 -1.81
N MET A 49 2.86 -3.42 -2.99
CA MET A 49 2.46 -3.99 -4.27
C MET A 49 3.22 -5.27 -4.53
N THR A 50 2.46 -6.33 -4.78
CA THR A 50 2.94 -7.65 -5.18
C THR A 50 3.00 -7.80 -6.69
N GLY A 51 2.34 -6.90 -7.43
CA GLY A 51 2.23 -6.94 -8.88
C GLY A 51 1.13 -7.90 -9.32
N SER A 52 0.43 -7.50 -10.37
CA SER A 52 -0.77 -8.20 -10.87
C SER A 52 -2.00 -8.06 -9.95
N GLU A 53 -2.13 -6.93 -9.26
CA GLU A 53 -3.39 -6.53 -8.62
C GLU A 53 -4.48 -6.30 -9.69
N TRP A 54 -5.75 -6.45 -9.30
CA TRP A 54 -6.88 -6.27 -10.21
C TRP A 54 -7.12 -4.79 -10.50
N ASP A 55 -7.34 -4.45 -11.77
CA ASP A 55 -7.73 -3.09 -12.17
C ASP A 55 -9.02 -2.62 -11.48
N SER A 56 -9.96 -3.54 -11.23
CA SER A 56 -11.18 -3.23 -10.47
C SER A 56 -10.88 -2.81 -9.03
N THR A 57 -9.90 -3.45 -8.37
CA THR A 57 -9.43 -3.05 -7.04
C THR A 57 -8.80 -1.66 -7.10
N ARG A 58 -7.95 -1.39 -8.11
CA ARG A 58 -7.36 -0.06 -8.32
C ARG A 58 -8.45 1.00 -8.43
N MET A 59 -9.42 0.79 -9.32
CA MET A 59 -10.51 1.72 -9.54
C MET A 59 -11.32 1.97 -8.27
N ALA A 60 -11.70 0.92 -7.53
CA ALA A 60 -12.47 1.06 -6.29
C ALA A 60 -11.70 1.86 -5.22
N VAL A 61 -10.38 1.64 -5.11
CA VAL A 61 -9.53 2.36 -4.15
C VAL A 61 -9.33 3.81 -4.55
N GLU A 62 -9.05 4.08 -5.83
CA GLU A 62 -8.91 5.43 -6.36
C GLU A 62 -10.22 6.23 -6.25
N GLU A 63 -11.37 5.59 -6.44
CA GLU A 63 -12.68 6.24 -6.38
C GLU A 63 -13.18 6.46 -4.95
N HIS A 64 -13.02 5.47 -4.06
CA HIS A 64 -13.69 5.48 -2.76
C HIS A 64 -12.76 5.67 -1.56
N VAL A 65 -11.49 5.30 -1.66
CA VAL A 65 -10.57 5.29 -0.50
C VAL A 65 -9.61 6.47 -0.55
N LEU A 66 -8.89 6.68 -1.66
CA LEU A 66 -7.88 7.73 -1.76
C LEU A 66 -8.43 9.16 -1.51
N PRO A 67 -9.66 9.51 -1.95
CA PRO A 67 -10.22 10.82 -1.64
C PRO A 67 -10.37 11.07 -0.14
N GLN A 68 -10.76 10.04 0.63
CA GLN A 68 -10.91 10.12 2.08
C GLN A 68 -9.55 10.23 2.78
N VAL A 69 -8.56 9.44 2.34
CA VAL A 69 -7.17 9.51 2.84
C VAL A 69 -6.57 10.89 2.58
N SER A 70 -6.77 11.43 1.38
CA SER A 70 -6.31 12.76 0.97
C SER A 70 -6.99 13.88 1.77
N ALA A 71 -8.31 13.81 1.94
CA ALA A 71 -9.07 14.77 2.75
C ALA A 71 -8.64 14.76 4.22
N ALA A 72 -8.33 13.59 4.77
CA ALA A 72 -7.81 13.43 6.13
C ALA A 72 -6.30 13.72 6.26
N ARG A 73 -5.61 13.99 5.14
CA ARG A 73 -4.16 14.26 5.07
C ARG A 73 -3.31 13.15 5.70
N ILE A 74 -3.75 11.90 5.58
CA ILE A 74 -3.03 10.72 6.09
C ILE A 74 -1.84 10.43 5.18
N ARG A 75 -0.68 10.12 5.77
CA ARG A 75 0.51 9.73 5.00
C ARG A 75 0.28 8.37 4.36
N PHE A 76 0.28 8.32 3.03
CA PHE A 76 0.02 7.13 2.24
C PHE A 76 1.27 6.76 1.45
N ILE A 77 1.85 5.60 1.78
CA ILE A 77 3.13 5.13 1.27
C ILE A 77 2.89 3.88 0.46
N GLN A 78 3.29 3.91 -0.81
CA GLN A 78 3.21 2.79 -1.73
C GLN A 78 4.62 2.27 -1.96
N VAL A 79 4.83 1.00 -1.65
CA VAL A 79 6.11 0.32 -1.83
C VAL A 79 5.92 -0.91 -2.70
N ALA A 80 7.01 -1.39 -3.29
CA ALA A 80 7.06 -2.68 -3.98
C ALA A 80 8.43 -3.32 -3.75
N ARG A 81 8.56 -4.58 -4.16
CA ARG A 81 9.89 -5.17 -4.32
C ARG A 81 10.50 -4.72 -5.64
N GLY A 82 11.78 -4.36 -5.61
CA GLY A 82 12.61 -4.15 -6.79
C GLY A 82 13.37 -5.41 -7.21
N GLN A 83 13.44 -6.42 -6.34
CA GLN A 83 14.13 -7.68 -6.55
C GLN A 83 13.57 -8.77 -5.62
N ARG A 84 14.00 -10.02 -5.83
CA ARG A 84 13.54 -11.18 -5.07
C ARG A 84 13.81 -11.10 -3.57
N HIS A 85 15.05 -10.77 -3.21
CA HIS A 85 15.49 -10.75 -1.82
C HIS A 85 15.47 -9.33 -1.26
N VAL A 86 14.86 -9.18 -0.09
CA VAL A 86 14.85 -7.93 0.66
C VAL A 86 15.57 -8.10 2.00
N THR A 87 16.19 -7.03 2.50
CA THR A 87 16.84 -7.03 3.82
C THR A 87 15.98 -6.30 4.84
N THR A 88 16.23 -6.56 6.13
CA THR A 88 15.63 -5.78 7.22
C THR A 88 16.05 -4.31 7.21
N ALA A 89 17.17 -3.99 6.57
CA ALA A 89 17.63 -2.60 6.35
C ALA A 89 16.86 -1.90 5.21
N GLY A 90 16.01 -2.62 4.47
CA GLY A 90 15.21 -2.09 3.37
C GLY A 90 15.81 -2.30 1.98
N ASP A 91 16.97 -2.94 1.86
CA ASP A 91 17.55 -3.21 0.53
C ASP A 91 16.58 -4.06 -0.29
N GLY A 92 16.36 -3.67 -1.54
CA GLY A 92 15.43 -4.35 -2.45
C GLY A 92 13.97 -3.91 -2.33
N VAL A 93 13.62 -3.06 -1.36
CA VAL A 93 12.32 -2.36 -1.33
C VAL A 93 12.43 -1.06 -2.11
N VAL A 94 11.44 -0.77 -2.95
CA VAL A 94 11.34 0.48 -3.70
C VAL A 94 10.12 1.27 -3.26
N VAL A 95 10.27 2.58 -3.08
CA VAL A 95 9.16 3.51 -2.82
C VAL A 95 8.62 3.99 -4.17
N LEU A 96 7.36 3.65 -4.42
CA LEU A 96 6.61 4.09 -5.60
C LEU A 96 6.04 5.48 -5.39
N SER A 97 5.52 5.74 -4.19
CA SER A 97 4.95 7.03 -3.80
C SER A 97 4.93 7.18 -2.28
N ASP A 98 5.13 8.41 -1.80
CA ASP A 98 4.92 8.83 -0.42
C ASP A 98 4.21 10.19 -0.48
N SER A 99 2.97 10.26 0.01
CA SER A 99 2.14 11.46 -0.15
C SER A 99 1.03 11.53 0.89
N ARG A 100 0.67 12.76 1.29
CA ARG A 100 -0.55 13.06 2.07
C ARG A 100 -1.76 13.42 1.22
N THR A 101 -1.60 13.47 -0.10
CA THR A 101 -2.68 13.71 -1.08
C THR A 101 -2.57 12.71 -2.23
N PRO A 102 -2.69 11.41 -1.95
CA PRO A 102 -2.63 10.39 -3.00
C PRO A 102 -3.84 10.50 -3.93
N THR A 103 -3.59 10.38 -5.23
CA THR A 103 -4.65 10.34 -6.27
C THR A 103 -4.58 9.10 -7.16
N ARG A 104 -3.49 8.32 -7.03
CA ARG A 104 -3.22 7.15 -7.85
C ARG A 104 -2.78 5.99 -6.97
N LEU A 105 -3.30 4.80 -7.26
CA LEU A 105 -2.81 3.53 -6.74
C LEU A 105 -1.96 2.85 -7.82
N TYR A 106 -0.71 2.55 -7.49
CA TYR A 106 0.14 1.73 -8.34
C TYR A 106 -0.29 0.26 -8.20
N ILE A 107 -0.31 -0.49 -9.29
CA ILE A 107 -0.61 -1.94 -9.31
C ILE A 107 0.49 -2.74 -10.02
N GLU A 108 1.63 -2.07 -10.17
CA GLU A 108 2.83 -2.54 -10.84
C GLU A 108 3.99 -2.39 -9.86
N GLY A 109 5.00 -3.25 -10.01
CA GLY A 109 6.20 -3.24 -9.17
C GLY A 109 7.42 -3.72 -9.98
N GLY A 110 8.61 -3.48 -9.45
CA GLY A 110 9.87 -3.88 -10.11
C GLY A 110 10.09 -5.39 -10.13
N TYR A 111 9.55 -6.12 -9.14
CA TYR A 111 9.59 -7.57 -9.05
C TYR A 111 8.27 -8.11 -8.51
N SER A 112 7.54 -8.87 -9.34
CA SER A 112 6.19 -9.34 -9.00
C SER A 112 6.20 -10.73 -8.34
N LEU A 113 5.14 -11.03 -7.58
CA LEU A 113 4.90 -12.36 -7.04
C LEU A 113 4.78 -13.41 -8.16
N TYR A 114 4.18 -13.04 -9.29
CA TYR A 114 4.09 -13.92 -10.46
C TYR A 114 5.48 -14.31 -10.98
N GLN A 115 6.40 -13.35 -11.11
CA GLN A 115 7.79 -13.62 -11.52
C GLN A 115 8.47 -14.57 -10.55
N GLU A 116 8.37 -14.30 -9.24
CA GLU A 116 8.95 -15.16 -8.21
C GLU A 116 8.46 -16.60 -8.28
N MET A 117 7.13 -16.77 -8.33
CA MET A 117 6.54 -18.10 -8.32
C MET A 117 6.88 -18.86 -9.60
N THR A 118 6.85 -18.20 -10.75
CA THR A 118 7.19 -18.82 -12.04
C THR A 118 8.67 -19.23 -12.09
N GLU A 119 9.59 -18.39 -11.60
CA GLU A 119 11.00 -18.72 -11.45
C GLU A 119 11.23 -19.92 -10.51
N ALA A 120 10.37 -20.09 -9.51
CA ALA A 120 10.39 -21.22 -8.58
C ALA A 120 9.70 -22.48 -9.12
N GLY A 121 9.19 -22.48 -10.36
CA GLY A 121 8.47 -23.61 -10.96
C GLY A 121 7.04 -23.79 -10.43
N THR A 122 6.44 -22.71 -9.92
CA THR A 122 5.07 -22.67 -9.38
C THR A 122 4.28 -21.53 -10.03
N VAL A 123 2.99 -21.39 -9.71
CA VAL A 123 2.16 -20.25 -10.16
C VAL A 123 1.36 -19.68 -8.99
N PRO A 124 1.07 -18.37 -8.96
CA PRO A 124 0.21 -17.80 -7.94
C PRO A 124 -1.16 -18.45 -7.92
N GLN A 125 -1.58 -18.94 -6.76
CA GLN A 125 -2.93 -19.50 -6.55
C GLN A 125 -4.01 -18.40 -6.48
N SER A 126 -3.60 -17.15 -6.25
CA SER A 126 -4.47 -15.99 -6.17
C SER A 126 -3.70 -14.77 -6.65
N GLY A 127 -4.29 -14.01 -7.58
CA GLY A 127 -3.66 -12.86 -8.25
C GLY A 127 -4.31 -12.59 -9.61
N GLY A 128 -4.12 -11.40 -10.16
CA GLY A 128 -4.72 -10.97 -11.44
C GLY A 128 -3.91 -11.35 -12.69
N ALA A 129 -2.77 -12.04 -12.53
CA ALA A 129 -1.96 -12.49 -13.65
C ALA A 129 -2.72 -13.52 -14.49
N ARG A 130 -2.80 -13.29 -15.81
CA ARG A 130 -3.50 -14.18 -16.75
C ARG A 130 -2.46 -14.97 -17.56
N LEU A 131 -2.65 -16.28 -17.65
CA LEU A 131 -2.04 -17.15 -18.67
C LEU A 131 -2.73 -16.95 -20.01
#